data_AF-A0AA39TV36-F1
#
_entry.id   AF-A0AA39TV36-F1
#
_cell.length_a   1.000
_cell.length_b   1.000
_cell.length_c   1.000
_cell.angle_alpha   90.00
_cell.angle_beta   90.00
_cell.angle_gamma   90.00
#
_symmetry.space_group_name_H-M   'P 1'
#
loop_
_entity.id
_entity.type
_entity.pdbx_description
1 polymer ?
#
loop_
_entity_poly.entity_id
_entity_poly.type
_entity_poly.pdbx_seq_one_letter_code
_entity_poly.pdbx_strand_id
1 'polypeptide(L)'
;MTRSDKKQPVLHRRRSLRLSNLQHGGYNLLILSRTTTEVKLGIKEPVKLGSFTVHRKRHKALGDANAVAPTPSCSPTIAMHTRRTTRATLSDPDNPDQALTWREHDLALKAQELEQRLAAVSKKEEETSALLQQAKEREARDIFQQLEEHFTCSLCYDIMASPFSLNAAGQCGHTFCAMCILKWYILAFA
;
A
#
# COMPACT_ATOMS: atom_id res chain seq x y z
N MET A 1 -0.67 29.00 -49.33
CA MET A 1 -0.35 27.79 -50.11
C MET A 1 1.03 27.35 -49.66
N THR A 2 1.16 26.42 -48.72
CA THR A 2 1.27 24.98 -49.00
C THR A 2 0.68 24.12 -47.88
N ARG A 3 -0.03 23.06 -48.30
CA ARG A 3 -0.54 21.94 -47.49
C ARG A 3 0.58 20.96 -47.14
N SER A 4 0.47 20.28 -46.00
CA SER A 4 0.81 18.85 -45.72
C SER A 4 0.67 18.67 -44.19
N ASP A 5 -0.38 18.11 -43.58
CA ASP A 5 -1.13 16.87 -43.77
C ASP A 5 -0.35 15.58 -43.40
N LYS A 6 -0.97 14.81 -42.48
CA LYS A 6 -0.81 13.35 -42.21
C LYS A 6 0.33 12.81 -41.32
N LYS A 7 -0.05 12.43 -40.07
CA LYS A 7 -0.37 11.05 -39.62
C LYS A 7 0.10 10.76 -38.18
N GLN A 8 -0.84 10.40 -37.31
CA GLN A 8 -0.62 9.37 -36.28
C GLN A 8 -1.11 8.00 -36.84
N PRO A 9 -0.58 6.86 -36.38
CA PRO A 9 -1.33 6.13 -35.34
C PRO A 9 -0.50 5.33 -34.31
N VAL A 10 -1.05 5.34 -33.10
CA VAL A 10 -1.17 4.31 -32.05
C VAL A 10 -0.48 2.95 -32.26
N LEU A 11 0.38 2.56 -31.31
CA LEU A 11 0.72 1.15 -31.02
C LEU A 11 0.32 0.80 -29.58
N HIS A 12 -0.82 0.12 -29.45
CA HIS A 12 -1.26 -0.55 -28.22
C HIS A 12 -0.35 -1.77 -27.96
N ARG A 13 0.36 -1.75 -26.84
CA ARG A 13 1.14 -2.90 -26.35
C ARG A 13 0.18 -3.95 -25.78
N ARG A 14 -0.21 -4.93 -26.59
CA ARG A 14 -0.97 -6.11 -26.11
C ARG A 14 -0.10 -6.93 -25.15
N ARG A 15 -0.47 -6.98 -23.87
CA ARG A 15 0.03 -8.00 -22.94
C ARG A 15 -0.65 -9.32 -23.28
N SER A 16 0.14 -10.29 -23.70
CA SER A 16 -0.28 -11.67 -23.93
C SER A 16 -0.49 -12.36 -22.58
N LEU A 17 -1.75 -12.64 -22.22
CA LEU A 17 -2.09 -13.53 -21.12
C LEU A 17 -2.23 -14.94 -21.71
N ARG A 18 -1.29 -15.82 -21.37
CA ARG A 18 -1.41 -17.26 -21.62
C ARG A 18 -2.50 -17.80 -20.69
N LEU A 19 -3.64 -18.14 -21.26
CA LEU A 19 -4.66 -18.98 -20.62
C LEU A 19 -4.24 -20.44 -20.78
N SER A 20 -3.79 -21.07 -19.70
CA SER A 20 -3.68 -22.52 -19.62
C SER A 20 -5.05 -23.10 -19.31
N ASN A 21 -5.55 -23.93 -20.24
CA ASN A 21 -6.74 -24.77 -20.06
C ASN A 21 -6.49 -25.79 -18.94
N LEU A 22 -7.32 -25.74 -17.89
CA LEU A 22 -7.54 -26.87 -16.99
C LEU A 22 -8.97 -27.36 -17.18
N GLN A 23 -9.13 -28.39 -18.01
CA GLN A 23 -10.32 -29.23 -18.03
C GLN A 23 -10.17 -30.25 -16.90
N HIS A 24 -10.92 -30.10 -15.82
CA HIS A 24 -11.37 -31.23 -15.01
C HIS A 24 -12.83 -30.98 -14.62
N GLY A 25 -13.68 -31.93 -15.00
CA GLY A 25 -15.09 -31.96 -14.66
C GLY A 25 -15.31 -32.19 -13.17
N GLY A 26 -16.55 -31.90 -12.76
CA GLY A 26 -16.99 -32.08 -11.38
C GLY A 26 -17.42 -30.76 -10.79
N TYR A 27 -18.73 -30.53 -10.85
CA TYR A 27 -19.54 -29.60 -10.07
C TYR A 27 -18.78 -28.94 -8.90
N ASN A 28 -18.31 -27.71 -9.10
CA ASN A 28 -17.98 -26.84 -7.99
C ASN A 28 -19.23 -26.00 -7.68
N LEU A 29 -19.97 -26.45 -6.67
CA LEU A 29 -20.89 -25.61 -5.93
C LEU A 29 -20.04 -24.52 -5.26
N LEU A 30 -19.84 -23.40 -5.95
CA LEU A 30 -19.29 -22.19 -5.36
C LEU A 30 -20.36 -21.63 -4.43
N ILE A 31 -20.30 -22.03 -3.16
CA ILE A 31 -20.82 -21.22 -2.07
C ILE A 31 -20.01 -19.92 -2.13
N LEU A 32 -20.57 -18.92 -2.81
CA LEU A 32 -20.21 -17.52 -2.65
C LEU A 32 -20.44 -17.21 -1.17
N SER A 33 -19.39 -17.42 -0.38
CA SER A 33 -19.28 -16.86 0.95
C SER A 33 -19.28 -15.35 0.72
N ARG A 34 -20.46 -14.74 0.78
CA ARG A 34 -20.61 -13.30 0.94
C ARG A 34 -19.85 -12.95 2.21
N THR A 35 -18.63 -12.46 2.06
CA THR A 35 -18.05 -11.60 3.08
C THR A 35 -18.92 -10.35 3.09
N THR A 36 -19.94 -10.37 3.93
CA THR A 36 -20.64 -9.17 4.37
C THR A 36 -19.57 -8.24 4.92
N THR A 37 -19.19 -7.25 4.12
CA THR A 37 -18.57 -6.05 4.62
C THR A 37 -19.63 -5.38 5.50
N GLU A 38 -19.62 -5.73 6.79
CA GLU A 38 -20.23 -4.88 7.80
C GLU A 38 -19.57 -3.51 7.65
N VAL A 39 -20.33 -2.55 7.14
CA VAL A 39 -20.04 -1.13 7.33
C VAL A 39 -20.29 -0.86 8.81
N LYS A 40 -19.30 -1.20 9.62
CA LYS A 40 -19.23 -0.80 11.02
C LYS A 40 -18.89 0.69 10.98
N LEU A 41 -19.92 1.53 11.08
CA LEU A 41 -19.78 2.92 11.49
C LEU A 41 -19.19 2.92 12.90
N GLY A 42 -17.87 2.77 12.95
CA GLY A 42 -17.08 2.80 14.16
C GLY A 42 -17.03 4.23 14.66
N ILE A 43 -17.87 4.51 15.65
CA ILE A 43 -17.54 5.48 16.68
C ILE A 43 -16.11 5.15 17.12
N LYS A 44 -15.20 6.12 16.98
CA LYS A 44 -13.78 6.01 17.32
C LYS A 44 -13.65 5.49 18.77
N GLU A 45 -13.39 4.20 18.91
CA GLU A 45 -12.81 3.65 20.14
C GLU A 45 -11.43 4.30 20.35
N PRO A 46 -11.09 4.72 21.58
CA PRO A 46 -9.78 5.26 21.87
C PRO A 46 -8.74 4.17 21.60
N VAL A 47 -7.76 4.48 20.76
CA VAL A 47 -6.60 3.63 20.50
C VAL A 47 -5.93 3.33 21.84
N LYS A 48 -6.08 2.11 22.35
CA LYS A 48 -5.30 1.61 23.48
C LYS A 48 -3.84 1.61 23.04
N LEU A 49 -3.07 2.56 23.58
CA LEU A 49 -1.61 2.54 23.55
C LEU A 49 -1.14 1.21 24.13
N GLY A 50 -0.84 0.26 23.24
CA GLY A 50 -0.18 -0.98 23.60
C GLY A 50 1.15 -0.64 24.24
N SER A 51 1.38 -1.15 25.45
CA SER A 51 2.66 -1.07 26.13
C SER A 51 3.72 -1.73 25.26
N PHE A 52 4.55 -0.94 24.59
CA PHE A 52 5.71 -1.43 23.87
C PHE A 52 6.77 -1.89 24.89
N THR A 53 6.82 -3.18 25.17
CA THR A 53 8.01 -3.80 25.74
C THR A 53 9.11 -3.81 24.68
N VAL A 54 10.08 -2.90 24.83
CA VAL A 54 11.29 -2.85 24.02
C VAL A 54 12.14 -4.08 24.32
N HIS A 55 11.96 -5.14 23.54
CA HIS A 55 12.91 -6.25 23.51
C HIS A 55 14.17 -5.80 22.75
N ARG A 56 15.21 -5.39 23.50
CA ARG A 56 16.58 -5.27 22.99
C ARG A 56 17.08 -6.65 22.56
N LYS A 57 16.87 -6.99 21.29
CA LYS A 57 17.52 -8.13 20.66
C LYS A 57 18.98 -7.78 20.43
N ARG A 58 19.88 -8.34 21.24
CA ARG A 58 21.33 -8.30 21.02
C ARG A 58 21.59 -8.86 19.62
N HIS A 59 21.97 -8.01 18.68
CA HIS A 59 22.51 -8.45 17.39
C HIS A 59 23.83 -9.17 17.66
N LYS A 60 23.81 -10.49 17.47
CA LYS A 60 25.01 -11.33 17.42
C LYS A 60 25.62 -11.10 16.03
N ALA A 61 26.78 -10.45 16.00
CA ALA A 61 27.55 -10.25 14.78
C ALA A 61 27.97 -11.62 14.22
N LEU A 62 27.36 -12.03 13.11
CA LEU A 62 28.04 -12.79 12.06
C LEU A 62 28.58 -11.70 11.10
N GLY A 63 29.85 -11.63 10.72
CA GLY A 63 30.82 -12.71 10.56
C GLY A 63 30.96 -13.03 9.07
N ASP A 64 31.23 -12.02 8.23
CA ASP A 64 31.64 -12.22 6.84
C ASP A 64 33.12 -11.88 6.69
N ALA A 65 33.87 -12.93 6.39
CA ALA A 65 35.29 -12.92 6.10
C ALA A 65 35.51 -12.52 4.63
N ASN A 66 36.22 -11.41 4.41
CA ASN A 66 37.19 -11.31 3.32
C ASN A 66 38.00 -10.01 3.44
N ALA A 67 39.20 -10.12 4.00
CA ALA A 67 40.25 -9.13 3.76
C ALA A 67 41.60 -9.84 3.88
N VAL A 68 42.28 -9.87 2.73
CA VAL A 68 43.63 -10.37 2.50
C VAL A 68 44.65 -9.60 3.36
N ALA A 69 45.64 -10.33 3.87
CA ALA A 69 46.71 -9.86 4.74
C ALA A 69 47.58 -8.75 4.12
N PRO A 70 48.25 -7.95 4.96
CA PRO A 70 49.71 -8.04 5.00
C PRO A 70 50.24 -8.25 6.43
N THR A 71 51.24 -9.13 6.53
CA THR A 71 52.09 -9.30 7.71
C THR A 71 52.84 -7.98 8.01
N PRO A 72 53.12 -7.71 9.29
CA PRO A 72 54.51 -7.85 9.69
C PRO A 72 54.66 -8.56 11.04
N SER A 73 55.64 -9.45 11.07
CA SER A 73 56.30 -9.94 12.26
C SER A 73 56.87 -8.77 13.07
N CYS A 74 56.61 -8.75 14.37
CA CYS A 74 57.63 -8.60 15.42
C CYS A 74 56.96 -8.68 16.80
N SER A 75 57.56 -9.52 17.65
CA SER A 75 57.15 -9.92 18.99
C SER A 75 56.92 -8.76 19.97
N PRO A 76 56.12 -8.95 21.04
CA PRO A 76 56.31 -8.18 22.26
C PRO A 76 56.75 -9.06 23.42
N THR A 77 57.95 -8.75 23.91
CA THR A 77 58.49 -9.17 25.20
C THR A 77 57.55 -8.76 26.33
N ILE A 78 57.27 -9.72 27.21
CA ILE A 78 56.58 -9.52 28.49
C ILE A 78 57.45 -8.58 29.34
N ALA A 79 57.06 -7.32 29.46
CA ALA A 79 57.62 -6.39 30.44
C ALA A 79 56.54 -6.06 31.48
N MET A 80 56.67 -6.67 32.66
CA MET A 80 55.92 -6.29 33.86
C MET A 80 56.33 -4.88 34.28
N HIS A 81 55.57 -3.87 33.85
CA HIS A 81 55.70 -2.54 34.42
C HIS A 81 54.86 -2.43 35.69
N THR A 82 55.58 -2.39 36.79
CA THR A 82 55.12 -2.00 38.11
C THR A 82 54.25 -0.74 38.05
N ARG A 83 53.07 -0.85 38.67
CA ARG A 83 52.16 0.26 38.95
C ARG A 83 52.93 1.41 39.60
N ARG A 84 53.29 2.43 38.81
CA ARG A 84 53.60 3.75 39.34
C ARG A 84 52.33 4.57 39.26
N THR A 85 51.60 4.59 40.37
CA THR A 85 50.52 5.54 40.66
C THR A 85 51.09 6.96 40.63
N THR A 86 51.22 7.53 39.44
CA THR A 86 51.39 8.98 39.31
C THR A 86 50.05 9.59 39.67
N ARG A 87 49.99 10.14 40.89
CA ARG A 87 48.96 11.03 41.40
C ARG A 87 48.77 12.13 40.37
N ALA A 88 47.76 11.96 39.51
CA ALA A 88 47.37 12.96 38.54
C ALA A 88 47.06 14.25 39.31
N THR A 89 47.84 15.27 39.03
CA THR A 89 47.61 16.65 39.45
C THR A 89 46.26 17.09 38.88
N LEU A 90 45.27 17.12 39.78
CA LEU A 90 43.93 17.69 39.62
C LEU A 90 44.05 19.21 39.41
N SER A 91 44.35 19.61 38.18
CA SER A 91 44.27 21.00 37.77
C SER A 91 44.19 21.06 36.25
N ASP A 92 43.09 20.52 35.72
CA ASP A 92 42.47 21.03 34.50
C ASP A 92 40.93 20.93 34.64
N PRO A 93 40.30 21.84 35.41
CA PRO A 93 38.86 21.88 35.60
C PRO A 93 38.12 22.73 34.55
N ASP A 94 38.74 23.08 33.43
CA ASP A 94 38.06 23.74 32.30
C ASP A 94 37.55 22.66 31.34
N ASN A 95 36.26 22.41 31.10
CA ASN A 95 34.99 22.90 31.61
C ASN A 95 33.98 21.81 31.18
N PRO A 96 33.83 20.71 31.95
CA PRO A 96 32.99 19.58 31.55
C PRO A 96 31.53 20.00 31.26
N ASP A 97 31.06 21.05 31.93
CA ASP A 97 29.73 21.62 31.73
C ASP A 97 29.59 22.28 30.35
N GLN A 98 30.63 22.93 29.82
CA GLN A 98 30.61 23.49 28.47
C GLN A 98 30.57 22.40 27.38
N ALA A 99 31.22 21.26 27.60
CA ALA A 99 31.12 20.13 26.68
C ALA A 99 29.70 19.52 26.66
N LEU A 100 29.01 19.52 27.80
CA LEU A 100 27.62 19.07 27.89
C LEU A 100 26.66 20.04 27.18
N THR A 101 26.78 21.34 27.44
CA THR A 101 25.92 22.34 26.79
C THR A 101 26.06 22.32 25.27
N TRP A 102 27.28 22.12 24.74
CA TRP A 102 27.48 21.95 23.30
C TRP A 102 26.78 20.71 22.74
N ARG A 103 26.87 19.57 23.45
CA ARG A 103 26.20 18.33 23.03
C ARG A 103 24.68 18.45 23.09
N GLU A 104 24.15 19.10 24.11
CA GLU A 104 22.72 19.38 24.24
C GLU A 104 22.23 20.23 23.07
N HIS A 105 22.97 21.27 22.71
CA HIS A 105 22.66 22.11 21.56
C HIS A 105 22.72 21.33 20.24
N ASP A 106 23.75 20.51 20.00
CA ASP A 106 23.87 19.67 18.81
C ASP A 106 22.71 18.66 18.69
N LEU A 107 22.32 18.03 19.81
CA LEU A 107 21.17 17.13 19.83
C LEU A 107 19.86 17.86 19.59
N ALA A 108 19.69 19.06 20.13
CA ALA A 108 18.51 19.89 19.89
C ALA A 108 18.36 20.25 18.40
N LEU A 109 19.47 20.63 17.73
CA LEU A 109 19.47 20.91 16.30
C LEU A 109 19.11 19.66 15.47
N LYS A 110 19.68 18.50 15.80
CA LYS A 110 19.35 17.23 15.14
C LYS A 110 17.89 16.82 15.35
N ALA A 111 17.36 17.01 16.57
CA ALA A 111 15.97 16.74 16.87
C ALA A 111 15.04 17.62 16.04
N GLN A 112 15.34 18.92 15.94
CA GLN A 112 14.60 19.86 15.10
C GLN A 112 14.67 19.48 13.62
N GLU A 113 15.85 19.08 13.11
CA GLU A 113 16.01 18.63 11.73
C GLU A 113 15.15 17.38 11.43
N LEU A 114 15.15 16.40 12.35
CA LEU A 114 14.33 15.20 12.21
C LEU A 114 12.83 15.51 12.25
N GLU A 115 12.40 16.41 13.14
CA GLU A 115 11.01 16.86 13.20
C GLU A 115 10.57 17.52 11.90
N GLN A 116 11.41 18.38 11.31
CA GLN A 116 11.16 18.98 10.00
C GLN A 116 11.06 17.92 8.89
N ARG A 117 11.94 16.91 8.90
CA ARG A 117 11.89 15.80 7.93
C ARG A 117 10.62 14.96 8.10
N LEU A 118 10.22 14.65 9.33
CA LEU A 118 9.00 13.92 9.61
C LEU A 118 7.76 14.70 9.17
N ALA A 119 7.68 16.00 9.47
CA ALA A 119 6.61 16.86 9.00
C ALA A 119 6.53 16.91 7.47
N ALA A 120 7.67 17.01 6.79
CA ALA A 120 7.74 17.00 5.34
C ALA A 120 7.29 15.65 4.72
N VAL A 121 7.64 14.53 5.35
CA VAL A 121 7.17 13.19 4.91
C VAL A 121 5.68 13.03 5.16
N SER A 122 5.19 13.40 6.34
CA SER A 122 3.76 13.34 6.70
C SER A 122 2.91 14.12 5.70
N LYS A 123 3.34 15.35 5.36
CA LYS A 123 2.65 16.17 4.36
C LYS A 123 2.56 15.48 2.99
N LYS A 124 3.66 14.86 2.53
CA LYS A 124 3.67 14.13 1.25
C LYS A 124 2.79 12.87 1.30
N GLU A 125 2.76 12.18 2.42
CA GLU A 125 1.87 11.03 2.63
C GLU A 125 0.40 11.44 2.53
N GLU A 126 0.02 12.55 3.17
CA GLU A 126 -1.34 13.10 3.08
C GLU A 126 -1.71 13.50 1.65
N GLU A 127 -0.81 14.22 0.96
CA GLU A 127 -1.02 14.62 -0.44
C GLU A 127 -1.19 13.41 -1.37
N THR A 128 -0.34 12.39 -1.23
CA THR A 128 -0.41 11.17 -2.05
C THR A 128 -1.66 10.34 -1.73
N SER A 129 -2.04 10.26 -0.46
CA SER A 129 -3.27 9.60 -0.01
C SER A 129 -4.51 10.28 -0.59
N ALA A 130 -4.55 11.62 -0.59
CA ALA A 130 -5.64 12.39 -1.17
C ALA A 130 -5.78 12.17 -2.69
N LEU A 131 -4.66 12.18 -3.42
CA LEU A 131 -4.65 11.90 -4.86
C LEU A 131 -5.12 10.48 -5.18
N LEU A 132 -4.70 9.49 -4.39
CA LEU A 132 -5.13 8.10 -4.56
C LEU A 132 -6.62 7.94 -4.31
N GLN A 133 -7.15 8.60 -3.26
CA GLN A 133 -8.57 8.58 -2.96
C GLN A 133 -9.40 9.20 -4.09
N GLN A 134 -8.96 10.36 -4.62
CA GLN A 134 -9.62 11.01 -5.75
C GLN A 134 -9.63 10.13 -7.01
N ALA A 135 -8.53 9.40 -7.27
CA ALA A 135 -8.44 8.48 -8.40
C ALA A 135 -9.44 7.32 -8.26
N LYS A 136 -9.53 6.71 -7.07
CA LYS A 136 -10.50 5.65 -6.77
C LYS A 136 -11.94 6.11 -6.96
N GLU A 137 -12.27 7.32 -6.52
CA GLU A 137 -13.61 7.88 -6.68
C GLU A 137 -13.95 8.15 -8.15
N ARG A 138 -12.98 8.59 -8.95
CA ARG A 138 -13.17 8.74 -10.39
C ARG A 138 -13.43 7.40 -11.06
N GLU A 139 -12.58 6.41 -10.78
CA GLU A 139 -12.73 5.06 -11.33
C GLU A 139 -14.08 4.44 -10.94
N ALA A 140 -14.51 4.59 -9.69
CA ALA A 140 -15.81 4.12 -9.24
C ALA A 140 -16.95 4.78 -10.02
N ARG A 141 -16.93 6.12 -10.19
CA ARG A 141 -17.93 6.85 -10.98
C ARG A 141 -17.97 6.37 -12.43
N ASP A 142 -16.82 6.18 -13.06
CA ASP A 142 -16.73 5.73 -14.44
C ASP A 142 -17.32 4.31 -14.61
N ILE A 143 -17.08 3.42 -13.64
CA ILE A 143 -17.68 2.07 -13.63
C ILE A 143 -19.20 2.15 -13.43
N PHE A 144 -19.68 2.96 -12.50
CA PHE A 144 -21.12 3.13 -12.27
C PHE A 144 -21.82 3.68 -13.52
N GLN A 145 -21.24 4.68 -14.19
CA GLN A 145 -21.80 5.21 -15.43
C GLN A 145 -21.91 4.13 -16.52
N GLN A 146 -20.88 3.30 -16.69
CA GLN A 146 -20.93 2.19 -17.65
C GLN A 146 -22.01 1.16 -17.32
N LEU A 147 -22.25 0.91 -16.03
CA LEU A 147 -23.33 0.02 -15.60
C LEU A 147 -24.70 0.60 -15.90
N GLU A 148 -24.91 1.90 -15.66
CA GLU A 148 -26.16 2.59 -15.98
C GLU A 148 -26.41 2.63 -17.51
N GLU A 149 -25.38 2.85 -18.32
CA GLU A 149 -25.51 2.92 -19.78
C GLU A 149 -25.83 1.56 -20.42
N HIS A 150 -25.28 0.46 -19.88
CA HIS A 150 -25.35 -0.85 -20.54
C HIS A 150 -26.24 -1.88 -19.83
N PHE A 151 -26.52 -1.72 -18.54
CA PHE A 151 -27.20 -2.73 -17.73
C PHE A 151 -28.52 -2.26 -17.11
N THR A 152 -29.11 -1.19 -17.63
CA THR A 152 -30.40 -0.70 -17.16
C THR A 152 -31.57 -1.48 -17.76
N CYS A 153 -32.48 -1.94 -16.91
CA CYS A 153 -33.70 -2.60 -17.34
C CYS A 153 -34.71 -1.58 -17.88
N SER A 154 -35.21 -1.75 -19.10
CA SER A 154 -36.20 -0.83 -19.68
C SER A 154 -37.61 -0.92 -19.08
N LEU A 155 -37.86 -1.86 -18.15
CA LEU A 155 -39.13 -1.97 -17.43
C LEU A 155 -39.13 -1.23 -16.09
N CYS A 156 -38.02 -1.28 -15.34
CA CYS A 156 -37.92 -0.61 -14.03
C CYS A 156 -36.96 0.58 -14.00
N TYR A 157 -36.24 0.85 -15.09
CA TYR A 157 -35.24 1.92 -15.23
C TYR A 157 -34.16 1.89 -14.14
N ASP A 158 -33.81 0.70 -13.68
CA ASP A 158 -32.78 0.44 -12.67
C ASP A 158 -31.79 -0.60 -13.20
N ILE A 159 -30.61 -0.69 -12.59
CA ILE A 159 -29.58 -1.68 -12.92
C ILE A 159 -30.18 -3.08 -12.75
N MET A 160 -30.04 -3.92 -13.78
CA MET A 160 -30.68 -5.22 -13.85
C MET A 160 -30.29 -6.15 -12.68
N ALA A 161 -31.26 -6.43 -11.82
CA ALA A 161 -31.16 -7.49 -10.83
C ALA A 161 -31.57 -8.83 -11.47
N SER A 162 -30.60 -9.75 -11.63
CA SER A 162 -30.79 -11.05 -12.31
C SER A 162 -31.28 -10.90 -13.75
N PRO A 163 -30.39 -10.55 -14.70
CA PRO A 163 -30.74 -10.39 -16.11
C PRO A 163 -31.30 -11.69 -16.71
N PHE A 164 -32.42 -11.56 -17.43
CA PHE A 164 -33.08 -12.61 -18.19
C PHE A 164 -33.26 -12.14 -19.62
N SER A 165 -32.70 -12.89 -20.58
CA SER A 165 -32.78 -12.56 -22.01
C SER A 165 -33.93 -13.28 -22.67
N LEU A 166 -34.73 -12.57 -23.47
CA LEU A 166 -35.83 -13.15 -24.24
C LEU A 166 -35.30 -13.80 -25.53
N ASN A 167 -34.89 -15.06 -25.42
CA ASN A 167 -34.27 -15.84 -26.51
C ASN A 167 -35.10 -17.05 -26.98
N ALA A 168 -36.33 -17.22 -26.48
CA ALA A 168 -37.07 -18.49 -26.64
C ALA A 168 -37.78 -18.71 -27.99
N ALA A 169 -38.08 -17.70 -28.81
CA ALA A 169 -38.86 -17.96 -30.05
C ALA A 169 -38.73 -16.92 -31.19
N GLY A 170 -37.89 -15.89 -31.08
CA GLY A 170 -37.78 -14.87 -32.13
C GLY A 170 -36.88 -13.69 -31.78
N GLN A 171 -35.57 -13.85 -32.04
CA GLN A 171 -34.57 -12.84 -32.46
C GLN A 171 -34.41 -11.48 -31.74
N CYS A 172 -35.17 -11.15 -30.69
CA CYS A 172 -35.14 -9.79 -30.16
C CYS A 172 -33.96 -9.48 -29.23
N GLY A 173 -33.36 -10.49 -28.56
CA GLY A 173 -32.13 -10.34 -27.77
C GLY A 173 -32.22 -9.41 -26.56
N HIS A 174 -33.40 -8.84 -26.27
CA HIS A 174 -33.60 -7.93 -25.16
C HIS A 174 -33.43 -8.64 -23.82
N THR A 175 -32.85 -7.92 -22.86
CA THR A 175 -32.58 -8.42 -21.51
C THR A 175 -33.25 -7.52 -20.48
N PHE A 176 -33.89 -8.14 -19.50
CA PHE A 176 -34.65 -7.45 -18.44
C PHE A 176 -34.35 -8.10 -17.08
N CYS A 177 -34.78 -7.48 -15.97
CA CYS A 177 -34.83 -8.18 -14.69
C CYS A 177 -35.81 -9.36 -14.79
N ALA A 178 -35.43 -10.54 -14.28
CA ALA A 178 -36.29 -11.72 -14.25
C ALA A 178 -37.66 -11.44 -13.60
N MET A 179 -37.68 -10.61 -12.55
CA MET A 179 -38.93 -10.20 -11.89
C MET A 179 -39.76 -9.20 -12.68
N CYS A 180 -39.12 -8.31 -13.43
CA CYS A 180 -39.86 -7.36 -14.26
C CYS A 180 -40.57 -8.08 -15.40
N ILE A 181 -39.88 -8.99 -16.08
CA ILE A 181 -40.48 -9.73 -17.19
C ILE A 181 -41.57 -10.69 -16.72
N LEU A 182 -41.39 -11.37 -15.59
CA LEU A 182 -42.43 -12.24 -15.02
C LEU A 182 -43.69 -11.47 -14.65
N LYS A 183 -43.55 -10.32 -13.97
CA LYS A 183 -44.69 -9.44 -13.63
C LYS A 183 -45.40 -8.96 -14.89
N TRP A 184 -44.65 -8.55 -15.90
CA TRP A 184 -45.20 -8.11 -17.17
C TRP A 184 -46.03 -9.22 -17.83
N TYR A 185 -45.51 -10.45 -17.91
CA TYR A 185 -46.26 -11.59 -18.48
C TYR A 185 -47.50 -11.97 -17.67
N ILE A 186 -47.48 -11.89 -16.34
CA ILE A 186 -48.66 -12.26 -15.54
C ILE A 186 -49.74 -11.17 -15.62
N LEU A 187 -49.33 -9.90 -15.57
CA LEU A 187 -50.28 -8.77 -15.55
C LEU A 187 -50.84 -8.42 -16.93
N ALA A 188 -50.11 -8.70 -18.01
CA ALA A 188 -50.57 -8.39 -19.36
C ALA A 188 -51.61 -9.38 -19.91
N PHE A 189 -51.75 -10.56 -19.30
CA PHE A 189 -52.61 -11.65 -19.79
C PHE A 189 -53.69 -12.09 -18.77
N ALA A 190 -53.86 -11.33 -17.69
CA ALA A 190 -54.94 -11.48 -16.71
C ALA A 190 -56.06 -10.48 -17.01
#